data_AF-A0A2V7FDE2-F1
#
_entry.id   AF-A0A2V7FDE2-F1
#
_cell.length_a   1.000
_cell.length_b   1.000
_cell.length_c   1.000
_cell.angle_alpha   90.00
_cell.angle_beta   90.00
_cell.angle_gamma   90.00
#
_symmetry.space_group_name_H-M   'P 1'
#
loop_
_entity.id
_entity.type
_entity.pdbx_description
1 polymer ?
#
loop_
_entity_poly.entity_id
_entity_poly.type
_entity_poly.pdbx_seq_one_letter_code
_entity_poly.pdbx_strand_id
1 'polypeptide(L)'
;MIRRIFRVLLVVAALATAESVAGAPAATLLRLCADPDNLPFSSATGPERGVYLEVGALVAARLGMTTEVVWWHTAYGRRAVRNTLLAETCDAY
;
A
#
# COMPACT_ATOMS: atom_id res chain seq x y z
N MET A 1 54.42 22.90 4.66
CA MET A 1 53.36 23.18 3.65
C MET A 1 52.61 21.91 3.20
N ILE A 2 53.29 20.80 2.92
CA ILE A 2 52.71 19.49 2.53
C ILE A 2 51.62 18.94 3.48
N ARG A 3 51.76 19.16 4.79
CA ARG A 3 50.84 18.66 5.84
C ARG A 3 49.49 19.38 5.89
N ARG A 4 49.39 20.60 5.33
CA ARG A 4 48.13 21.35 5.20
C ARG A 4 47.35 20.92 3.96
N ILE A 5 48.05 20.58 2.87
CA ILE A 5 47.45 20.07 1.62
C ILE A 5 46.76 18.72 1.88
N PHE A 6 47.40 17.83 2.65
CA PHE A 6 46.82 16.54 3.04
C PHE A 6 45.55 16.66 3.90
N ARG A 7 45.44 17.69 4.76
CA ARG A 7 44.23 17.92 5.56
C ARG A 7 43.08 18.48 4.73
N VAL A 8 43.35 19.33 3.74
CA VAL A 8 42.32 19.88 2.84
C VAL A 8 41.76 18.78 1.93
N LEU A 9 42.61 17.91 1.39
CA LEU A 9 42.18 16.78 0.57
C LEU A 9 41.29 15.77 1.33
N LEU A 10 41.52 15.59 2.63
CA LEU A 10 40.75 14.65 3.45
C LEU A 10 39.35 15.16 3.80
N VAL A 11 39.12 16.48 3.80
CA VAL A 11 37.80 17.08 4.05
C VAL A 11 36.92 17.05 2.78
N VAL A 12 37.52 17.18 1.59
CA VAL A 12 36.75 17.17 0.32
C VAL A 12 36.25 15.77 -0.04
N ALA A 13 37.00 14.71 0.29
CA ALA A 13 36.60 13.33 0.02
C ALA A 13 35.40 12.84 0.87
N ALA A 14 35.12 13.49 2.01
CA ALA A 14 34.05 13.08 2.91
C ALA A 14 32.66 13.60 2.52
N LEU A 15 32.56 14.56 1.58
CA LEU A 15 31.27 15.12 1.15
C LEU A 15 30.68 14.46 -0.11
N ALA A 16 31.36 13.47 -0.70
CA ALA A 16 30.98 12.92 -2.00
C ALA A 16 30.02 11.71 -1.93
N THR A 17 29.58 11.24 -0.75
CA THR A 17 28.73 10.04 -0.61
C THR A 17 27.34 10.33 -0.06
N ALA A 18 26.74 11.45 -0.46
CA ALA A 18 25.30 11.64 -0.32
C ALA A 18 24.59 11.08 -1.56
N GLU A 19 24.71 9.77 -1.79
CA GLU A 19 23.78 9.08 -2.69
C GLU A 19 22.41 9.18 -2.04
N SER A 20 21.56 10.05 -2.59
CA SER A 20 20.15 10.07 -2.25
C SER A 20 19.60 8.70 -2.65
N VAL A 21 19.42 7.81 -1.67
CA VAL A 21 18.52 6.68 -1.82
C VAL A 21 17.14 7.32 -1.94
N ALA A 22 16.73 7.63 -3.16
CA ALA A 22 15.34 7.86 -3.48
C ALA A 22 14.68 6.50 -3.23
N GLY A 23 14.31 6.25 -1.97
CA GLY A 23 13.51 5.10 -1.61
C GLY A 23 12.33 5.07 -2.57
N ALA A 24 12.13 3.93 -3.24
CA ALA A 24 10.98 3.76 -4.11
C ALA A 24 9.75 4.31 -3.38
N PRO A 25 8.90 5.12 -4.04
CA PRO A 25 7.71 5.64 -3.38
C PRO A 25 6.99 4.47 -2.74
N ALA A 26 6.75 4.55 -1.42
CA ALA A 26 6.06 3.49 -0.70
C ALA A 26 4.79 3.17 -1.51
N ALA A 27 4.66 1.92 -1.96
CA ALA A 27 3.54 1.52 -2.81
C ALA A 27 2.26 1.92 -2.08
N THR A 28 1.49 2.80 -2.71
CA THR A 28 0.27 3.30 -2.08
C THR A 28 -0.75 2.16 -2.07
N LEU A 29 -1.41 1.96 -0.94
CA LEU A 29 -2.38 0.89 -0.78
C LEU A 29 -3.79 1.41 -1.08
N LEU A 30 -4.55 0.65 -1.86
CA LEU A 30 -6.00 0.77 -1.93
C LEU A 30 -6.60 -0.24 -0.97
N ARG A 31 -7.11 0.22 0.18
CA ARG A 31 -7.76 -0.64 1.16
C ARG A 31 -9.17 -0.95 0.69
N LEU A 32 -9.43 -2.19 0.33
CA LEU A 32 -10.71 -2.66 -0.19
C LEU A 32 -11.48 -3.40 0.90
N CYS A 33 -12.67 -2.93 1.22
CA CYS A 33 -13.59 -3.65 2.08
C CYS A 33 -14.27 -4.80 1.34
N ALA A 34 -14.24 -5.97 1.95
CA ALA A 34 -14.84 -7.15 1.36
C ALA A 34 -15.44 -8.06 2.42
N ASP A 35 -16.39 -8.88 1.99
CA ASP A 35 -17.00 -9.90 2.84
C ASP A 35 -16.22 -11.22 2.69
N PRO A 36 -15.72 -11.83 3.78
CA PRO A 36 -14.86 -13.01 3.69
C PRO A 36 -15.56 -14.25 3.12
N ASP A 37 -16.89 -14.30 3.10
CA ASP A 37 -17.68 -15.49 2.75
C ASP A 37 -18.92 -15.15 1.91
N ASN A 38 -18.76 -14.30 0.89
CA ASN A 38 -19.85 -13.80 0.05
C ASN A 38 -19.60 -13.99 -1.45
N LEU A 39 -19.32 -15.22 -1.87
CA LEU A 39 -19.27 -15.52 -3.31
C LEU A 39 -20.63 -15.25 -3.97
N PRO A 40 -20.64 -14.76 -5.23
CA PRO A 40 -19.50 -14.59 -6.14
C PRO A 40 -18.75 -13.26 -5.99
N PHE A 41 -19.05 -12.45 -4.99
CA PHE A 41 -18.52 -11.09 -4.85
C PHE A 41 -17.11 -11.08 -4.24
N SER A 42 -16.92 -11.77 -3.12
CA SER A 42 -15.64 -11.86 -2.45
C SER A 42 -15.53 -13.12 -1.59
N SER A 43 -14.31 -13.65 -1.49
CA SER A 43 -13.99 -14.74 -0.56
C SER A 43 -12.58 -14.60 -0.01
N ALA A 44 -12.43 -14.85 1.29
CA ALA A 44 -11.15 -14.97 1.97
C ALA A 44 -10.56 -16.38 1.89
N THR A 45 -11.34 -17.35 1.39
CA THR A 45 -10.97 -18.77 1.35
C THR A 45 -11.28 -19.40 -0.01
N GLY A 46 -10.72 -20.58 -0.26
CA GLY A 46 -10.96 -21.31 -1.50
C GLY A 46 -10.23 -20.72 -2.72
N PRO A 47 -10.43 -21.33 -3.91
CA PRO A 47 -9.71 -20.95 -5.12
C PRO A 47 -10.28 -19.68 -5.78
N GLU A 48 -11.56 -19.40 -5.58
CA GLU A 48 -12.24 -18.24 -6.16
C GLU A 48 -12.12 -17.03 -5.23
N ARG A 49 -11.64 -15.91 -5.77
CA ARG A 49 -11.50 -14.65 -5.00
C ARG A 49 -12.78 -13.81 -5.02
N GLY A 50 -13.58 -13.91 -6.09
CA GLY A 50 -14.78 -13.12 -6.31
C GLY A 50 -14.54 -11.82 -7.06
N VAL A 51 -15.59 -11.35 -7.74
CA VAL A 51 -15.51 -10.24 -8.71
C VAL A 51 -15.04 -8.92 -8.10
N TYR A 52 -15.38 -8.62 -6.84
CA TYR A 52 -14.97 -7.36 -6.20
C TYR A 52 -13.47 -7.32 -5.95
N LEU A 53 -12.86 -8.45 -5.54
CA LEU A 53 -11.42 -8.51 -5.31
C LEU A 53 -10.64 -8.44 -6.62
N GLU A 54 -11.16 -9.01 -7.71
CA GLU A 54 -10.55 -8.95 -9.04
C GLU A 54 -10.62 -7.54 -9.63
N VAL A 55 -11.79 -6.91 -9.59
CA VAL A 55 -11.97 -5.52 -10.05
C VAL A 55 -11.15 -4.55 -9.20
N GLY A 56 -11.15 -4.70 -7.87
CA GLY A 56 -10.35 -3.85 -6.98
C GLY A 56 -8.85 -3.96 -7.28
N ALA A 57 -8.34 -5.16 -7.57
CA ALA A 57 -6.95 -5.36 -7.96
C ALA A 57 -6.61 -4.66 -9.29
N LEU A 58 -7.50 -4.74 -10.27
CA LEU A 58 -7.33 -4.06 -11.56
C LEU A 58 -7.36 -2.53 -11.40
N VAL A 59 -8.26 -2.00 -10.57
CA VAL A 59 -8.34 -0.56 -10.27
C VAL A 59 -7.07 -0.09 -9.57
N ALA A 60 -6.62 -0.80 -8.53
CA ALA A 60 -5.39 -0.47 -7.81
C ALA A 60 -4.18 -0.46 -8.76
N ALA A 61 -4.03 -1.51 -9.58
CA ALA A 61 -2.94 -1.58 -10.55
C ALA A 61 -2.96 -0.39 -11.54
N ARG A 62 -4.15 0.05 -11.96
CA ARG A 62 -4.29 1.19 -12.87
C ARG A 62 -3.93 2.53 -12.23
N LEU A 63 -4.00 2.61 -10.90
CA LEU A 63 -3.59 3.76 -10.08
C LEU A 63 -2.12 3.68 -9.63
N GLY A 64 -1.38 2.63 -9.99
CA GLY A 64 -0.02 2.40 -9.47
C GLY A 64 -0.01 1.99 -7.99
N MET A 65 -1.11 1.41 -7.52
CA MET A 65 -1.35 0.96 -6.15
C MET A 65 -1.37 -0.58 -6.07
N THR A 66 -1.31 -1.11 -4.86
CA THR A 66 -1.66 -2.51 -4.55
C THR A 66 -2.88 -2.56 -3.64
N THR A 67 -3.65 -3.64 -3.69
CA THR A 67 -4.81 -3.81 -2.80
C THR A 67 -4.43 -4.41 -1.46
N GLU A 68 -5.00 -3.87 -0.39
CA GLU A 68 -5.09 -4.52 0.93
C GLU A 68 -6.56 -4.80 1.21
N VAL A 69 -6.91 -6.02 1.62
CA VAL A 69 -8.32 -6.37 1.86
C VAL A 69 -8.66 -6.25 3.34
N VAL A 70 -9.71 -5.49 3.65
CA VAL A 70 -10.27 -5.31 4.98
C VAL A 70 -11.56 -6.10 5.08
N TRP A 71 -11.54 -7.16 5.87
CA TRP A 71 -12.66 -8.10 5.94
C TRP A 71 -13.75 -7.65 6.90
N TRP A 72 -14.98 -7.57 6.39
CA TRP A 72 -16.16 -7.31 7.22
C TRP A 72 -17.44 -7.91 6.60
N HIS A 73 -18.23 -8.62 7.41
CA HIS A 73 -19.47 -9.23 6.94
C HIS A 73 -20.52 -8.19 6.52
N THR A 74 -20.89 -8.22 5.25
CA THR A 74 -21.90 -7.35 4.63
C THR A 74 -23.33 -7.73 5.01
N ALA A 75 -23.55 -8.95 5.53
CA ALA A 75 -24.83 -9.38 6.11
C ALA A 75 -25.36 -8.45 7.21
N TYR A 76 -24.49 -7.66 7.86
CA TYR A 76 -24.89 -6.64 8.85
C TYR A 76 -25.36 -5.30 8.22
N GLY A 77 -25.46 -5.23 6.89
CA GLY A 77 -26.00 -4.10 6.13
C GLY A 77 -25.35 -2.77 6.51
N ARG A 78 -26.14 -1.82 7.02
CA ARG A 78 -25.64 -0.48 7.42
C ARG A 78 -24.50 -0.51 8.45
N ARG A 79 -24.42 -1.55 9.29
CA ARG A 79 -23.31 -1.70 10.24
C ARG A 79 -21.99 -1.94 9.51
N ALA A 80 -22.03 -2.63 8.37
CA ALA A 80 -20.85 -2.88 7.55
C ALA A 80 -20.22 -1.56 7.13
N VAL A 81 -20.99 -0.70 6.44
CA VAL A 81 -20.52 0.62 6.01
C VAL A 81 -20.03 1.50 7.16
N ARG A 82 -20.72 1.47 8.32
CA ARG A 82 -20.31 2.28 9.49
C ARG A 82 -19.00 1.84 10.11
N ASN A 83 -18.74 0.54 10.18
CA ASN A 83 -17.52 -0.02 10.77
C ASN A 83 -16.38 -0.12 9.76
N THR A 84 -16.63 0.28 8.50
CA THR A 84 -15.68 0.23 7.41
C THR A 84 -15.39 1.61 6.80
N LEU A 85 -16.04 1.95 5.69
CA LEU A 85 -15.86 3.21 4.96
C LEU A 85 -16.00 4.44 5.86
N LEU A 86 -17.07 4.51 6.67
CA LEU A 86 -17.29 5.67 7.54
C LEU A 86 -16.39 5.67 8.79
N ALA A 87 -15.75 4.54 9.10
CA ALA A 87 -14.72 4.43 10.12
C ALA A 87 -13.30 4.60 9.53
N GLU A 88 -13.19 4.92 8.24
CA GLU A 88 -11.93 5.13 7.51
C GLU A 88 -10.97 3.93 7.58
N THR A 89 -11.49 2.72 7.83
CA THR A 89 -10.68 1.50 7.86
C THR A 89 -10.36 0.99 6.45
N CYS A 90 -11.16 1.38 5.44
CA CYS A 90 -10.91 1.12 4.03
C CYS A 90 -11.40 2.28 3.14
N ASP A 91 -11.05 2.21 1.85
CA ASP A 91 -11.24 3.29 0.87
C ASP A 91 -12.38 3.00 -0.12
N ALA A 92 -12.69 1.73 -0.38
CA ALA A 92 -13.73 1.29 -1.32
C ALA A 92 -14.32 -0.07 -0.93
N TYR A 93 -15.45 -0.46 -1.52
CA TYR A 93 -16.00 -1.83 -1.52
C TYR A 93 -15.82 -2.46 -2.90
#